data_AF-A0A6J6KV86-F1
#
_entry.id   AF-A0A6J6KV86-F1
#
_cell.length_a   1.000
_cell.length_b   1.000
_cell.length_c   1.000
_cell.angle_alpha   90.00
_cell.angle_beta   90.00
_cell.angle_gamma   90.00
#
_symmetry.space_group_name_H-M   'P 1'
#
loop_
_entity.id
_entity.type
_entity.pdbx_description
1 polymer ?
#
loop_
_entity_poly.entity_id
_entity_poly.type
_entity_poly.pdbx_seq_one_letter_code
_entity_poly.pdbx_strand_id
1 'polypeptide(L)'
;MRLLIRWAALAISFWVATALVPGIDVTGGPGTYLWVALLFGLLNATLGSLLKLLTLPAVILTLGLFLIIVNSAILMLVSQWSEKFEVNGFWSAIFASIIISVVTSVLSQIGKSPIKRLNS
;
A
#
# COMPACT_ATOMS: atom_id res chain seq x y z
N MET A 1 4.75 -1.50 -19.26
CA MET A 1 5.91 -1.48 -18.35
C MET A 1 5.66 -0.81 -16.99
N ARG A 2 4.99 0.36 -16.91
CA ARG A 2 4.79 1.08 -15.63
C ARG A 2 3.93 0.34 -14.59
N LEU A 3 3.00 -0.53 -15.02
CA LEU A 3 2.17 -1.32 -14.10
C LEU A 3 2.98 -2.40 -13.39
N LEU A 4 3.76 -3.21 -14.12
CA LEU A 4 4.57 -4.28 -13.51
C LEU A 4 5.53 -3.75 -12.43
N ILE A 5 6.19 -2.62 -12.68
CA ILE A 5 7.10 -1.99 -11.70
C ILE A 5 6.33 -1.55 -10.44
N ARG A 6 5.14 -0.96 -10.59
CA ARG A 6 4.31 -0.54 -9.45
C ARG A 6 3.84 -1.73 -8.63
N TRP A 7 3.50 -2.82 -9.28
CA TRP A 7 3.02 -4.03 -8.63
C TRP A 7 4.15 -4.73 -7.88
N ALA A 8 5.33 -4.83 -8.49
CA ALA A 8 6.53 -5.31 -7.82
C ALA A 8 6.88 -4.41 -6.61
N ALA A 9 6.82 -3.09 -6.77
CA ALA A 9 7.05 -2.15 -5.67
C ALA A 9 6.04 -2.35 -4.52
N LEU A 10 4.76 -2.51 -4.84
CA LEU A 10 3.73 -2.81 -3.84
C LEU A 10 4.00 -4.13 -3.10
N ALA A 11 4.34 -5.20 -3.82
CA ALA A 11 4.63 -6.49 -3.19
C ALA A 11 5.83 -6.41 -2.24
N ILE A 12 6.91 -5.73 -2.65
CA ILE A 12 8.07 -5.48 -1.80
C ILE A 12 7.67 -4.63 -0.58
N SER A 13 6.85 -3.61 -0.77
CA SER A 13 6.34 -2.78 0.33
C SER A 13 5.55 -3.59 1.36
N PHE A 14 4.73 -4.54 0.92
CA PHE A 14 4.00 -5.43 1.83
C PHE A 14 4.95 -6.35 2.61
N TRP A 15 5.93 -6.93 1.93
CA TRP A 15 6.96 -7.76 2.57
C TRP A 15 7.77 -6.97 3.62
N VAL A 16 8.13 -5.73 3.30
CA VAL A 16 8.82 -4.83 4.25
C VAL A 16 7.89 -4.46 5.41
N ALA A 17 6.61 -4.19 5.15
CA ALA A 17 5.65 -3.87 6.20
C ALA A 17 5.44 -5.02 7.19
N THR A 18 5.31 -6.26 6.71
CA THR A 18 5.21 -7.45 7.59
C THR A 18 6.47 -7.67 8.41
N ALA A 19 7.65 -7.31 7.88
CA ALA A 19 8.91 -7.47 8.61
C ALA A 19 9.12 -6.41 9.70
N LEU A 20 8.54 -5.21 9.53
CA LEU A 20 8.77 -4.07 10.40
C LEU A 20 7.63 -3.79 11.38
N VAL A 21 6.40 -4.21 11.07
CA VAL A 21 5.21 -3.91 11.88
C VAL A 21 4.75 -5.16 12.61
N PRO A 22 4.87 -5.19 13.95
CA PRO A 22 4.28 -6.27 14.73
C PRO A 22 2.75 -6.25 14.60
N GLY A 23 2.16 -7.42 14.41
CA GLY A 23 0.73 -7.58 14.18
C GLY A 23 0.32 -7.47 12.71
N ILE A 24 1.24 -7.62 11.76
CA ILE A 24 0.89 -7.88 10.35
C ILE A 24 1.56 -9.15 9.88
N ASP A 25 0.72 -10.12 9.51
CA ASP A 25 1.16 -11.45 9.14
C ASP A 25 0.59 -11.85 7.78
N VAL A 26 1.43 -12.47 6.96
CA VAL A 26 1.07 -13.01 5.65
C VAL A 26 1.36 -14.50 5.63
N THR A 27 0.33 -15.31 5.36
CA THR A 27 0.45 -16.79 5.36
C THR A 27 0.50 -17.35 3.94
N GLY A 28 1.26 -18.44 3.70
CA GLY A 28 1.25 -19.14 2.41
C GLY A 28 2.39 -18.83 1.43
N GLY A 29 3.49 -18.22 1.90
CA GLY A 29 4.74 -18.10 1.14
C GLY A 29 4.84 -16.85 0.24
N PRO A 30 5.88 -16.76 -0.63
CA PRO A 30 6.19 -15.55 -1.40
C PRO A 30 5.08 -15.11 -2.36
N GLY A 31 4.31 -16.06 -2.91
CA GLY A 31 3.21 -15.78 -3.84
C GLY A 31 2.06 -15.02 -3.18
N THR A 32 1.86 -15.19 -1.87
CA THR A 32 0.82 -14.49 -1.13
C THR A 32 1.06 -12.98 -1.09
N TYR A 33 2.30 -12.52 -0.97
CA TYR A 33 2.61 -11.09 -0.98
C TYR A 33 2.18 -10.41 -2.26
N LEU A 34 2.36 -11.09 -3.41
CA LEU A 34 1.87 -10.59 -4.70
C LEU A 34 0.34 -10.55 -4.74
N TRP A 35 -0.32 -11.58 -4.22
CA TRP A 35 -1.79 -11.63 -4.14
C TRP A 35 -2.37 -10.51 -3.27
N VAL A 36 -1.79 -10.28 -2.10
CA VAL A 36 -2.21 -9.24 -1.16
C VAL A 36 -1.92 -7.85 -1.75
N ALA A 37 -0.75 -7.66 -2.38
CA ALA A 37 -0.41 -6.40 -3.05
C ALA A 37 -1.34 -6.10 -4.24
N LEU A 38 -1.73 -7.13 -5.00
CA LEU A 38 -2.75 -7.04 -6.06
C LEU A 38 -4.07 -6.56 -5.47
N LEU A 39 -4.54 -7.24 -4.43
CA LEU A 39 -5.83 -6.96 -3.79
C LEU A 39 -5.86 -5.55 -3.21
N PHE A 40 -4.81 -5.17 -2.49
CA PHE A 40 -4.66 -3.81 -1.98
C PHE A 40 -4.61 -2.78 -3.10
N GLY A 41 -3.84 -3.04 -4.16
CA GLY A 41 -3.77 -2.16 -5.33
C GLY A 41 -5.14 -1.94 -5.97
N LEU A 42 -5.93 -3.02 -6.10
CA LEU A 42 -7.28 -2.98 -6.64
C LEU A 42 -8.24 -2.19 -5.73
N LEU A 43 -8.30 -2.53 -4.44
CA LEU A 43 -9.15 -1.82 -3.47
C LEU A 43 -8.77 -0.35 -3.33
N ASN A 44 -7.47 -0.02 -3.36
CA ASN A 44 -7.03 1.35 -3.30
C ASN A 44 -7.36 2.13 -4.59
N ALA A 45 -7.34 1.49 -5.75
CA ALA A 45 -7.73 2.12 -7.01
C ALA A 45 -9.24 2.40 -7.09
N THR A 46 -10.06 1.54 -6.48
CA THR A 46 -11.52 1.70 -6.45
C THR A 46 -11.97 2.44 -5.19
N LEU A 47 -12.11 1.73 -4.07
CA LEU A 47 -12.57 2.26 -2.78
C LEU A 47 -11.66 3.36 -2.26
N GLY A 48 -10.34 3.19 -2.37
CA GLY A 48 -9.41 4.19 -1.86
C GLY A 48 -9.52 5.54 -2.57
N SER A 49 -9.73 5.53 -3.89
CA SER A 49 -9.96 6.74 -4.67
C SER A 49 -11.28 7.42 -4.27
N LEU A 50 -12.34 6.62 -4.12
CA LEU A 50 -13.65 7.11 -3.69
C LEU A 50 -13.61 7.71 -2.28
N LEU A 51 -13.01 6.99 -1.33
CA LEU A 51 -12.86 7.45 0.05
C LEU A 51 -12.05 8.74 0.10
N LYS A 52 -10.93 8.84 -0.63
CA LYS A 52 -10.12 10.07 -0.68
C LYS A 52 -10.91 11.26 -1.21
N LEU A 53 -11.79 11.04 -2.20
CA LEU A 53 -12.65 12.09 -2.73
C LEU A 53 -13.70 12.54 -1.72
N LEU A 54 -14.35 11.60 -1.03
CA LEU A 54 -15.32 11.91 0.03
C LEU A 54 -14.68 12.57 1.25
N THR A 55 -13.47 12.14 1.60
CA THR A 55 -12.73 12.65 2.76
C THR A 55 -11.85 13.84 2.41
N LEU A 56 -11.91 14.34 1.17
CA LEU A 56 -11.05 15.42 0.67
C LEU A 56 -11.11 16.67 1.56
N PRO A 57 -12.27 17.14 2.04
CA PRO A 57 -12.32 18.28 2.96
C PRO A 57 -11.59 17.99 4.27
N ALA A 58 -11.78 16.80 4.85
CA ALA A 58 -11.09 16.38 6.06
C ALA A 58 -9.57 16.23 5.84
N VAL A 59 -9.16 15.74 4.67
CA VAL A 59 -7.76 15.64 4.26
C VAL A 59 -7.12 17.02 4.22
N ILE A 60 -7.79 18.03 3.66
CA ILE A 60 -7.28 19.40 3.63
C ILE A 60 -7.20 19.98 5.05
N LEU A 61 -8.26 19.82 5.85
CA LEU A 61 -8.31 20.33 7.22
C LEU A 61 -7.23 19.72 8.13
N THR A 62 -6.84 18.47 7.86
CA THR A 62 -5.82 17.73 8.62
C THR A 62 -4.44 17.73 7.95
N LEU A 63 -4.25 18.54 6.90
CA LEU A 63 -2.98 18.66 6.14
C LEU A 63 -2.46 17.31 5.59
N GLY A 64 -3.35 16.40 5.23
CA GLY A 64 -2.99 15.09 4.69
C GLY A 64 -2.92 13.97 5.72
N LEU A 65 -3.00 14.25 7.03
CA LEU A 65 -2.98 13.20 8.06
C LEU A 65 -4.11 12.19 7.87
N PHE A 66 -5.29 12.65 7.44
CA PHE A 66 -6.42 11.77 7.17
C PHE A 66 -6.17 10.75 6.03
N LEU A 67 -5.19 10.99 5.14
CA LEU A 67 -4.82 10.01 4.11
C LEU A 67 -4.25 8.73 4.71
N ILE A 68 -3.53 8.83 5.83
CA ILE A 68 -3.01 7.66 6.56
C ILE A 68 -4.19 6.83 7.06
N ILE A 69 -5.21 7.48 7.63
CA ILE A 69 -6.42 6.82 8.12
C ILE A 69 -7.12 6.09 6.97
N VAL A 70 -7.30 6.74 5.82
CA VAL A 70 -7.92 6.11 4.64
C VAL A 70 -7.10 4.92 4.13
N ASN A 71 -5.78 5.07 4.01
CA ASN A 71 -4.91 3.97 3.56
C ASN A 71 -4.92 2.79 4.56
N SER A 72 -4.98 3.08 5.86
CA SER A 72 -5.08 2.07 6.92
C SER A 72 -6.43 1.35 6.88
N ALA A 73 -7.51 2.09 6.65
CA ALA A 73 -8.85 1.52 6.51
C ALA A 73 -8.91 0.54 5.32
N ILE A 74 -8.31 0.90 4.18
CA ILE A 74 -8.20 -0.02 3.04
C ILE A 74 -7.38 -1.26 3.41
N LEU A 75 -6.28 -1.10 4.15
CA LEU A 75 -5.46 -2.22 4.58
C LEU A 75 -6.25 -3.19 5.48
N MET A 76 -7.05 -2.66 6.40
CA MET A 76 -7.94 -3.48 7.22
C MET A 76 -9.02 -4.18 6.38
N LEU A 77 -9.56 -3.52 5.36
CA LEU A 77 -10.49 -4.15 4.42
C LEU A 77 -9.83 -5.28 3.63
N VAL A 78 -8.58 -5.11 3.19
CA VAL A 78 -7.81 -6.19 2.56
C VAL A 78 -7.65 -7.36 3.51
N SER A 79 -7.39 -7.10 4.78
CA SER A 79 -7.26 -8.15 5.79
C SER A 79 -8.56 -8.92 6.01
N GLN A 80 -9.71 -8.23 5.98
CA GLN A 80 -11.02 -8.90 6.06
C GLN A 80 -11.36 -9.71 4.80
N TRP A 81 -10.85 -9.30 3.64
CA TRP A 81 -11.10 -10.00 2.37
C TRP A 81 -10.11 -11.14 2.08
N SER A 82 -8.95 -11.16 2.74
CA SER A 82 -7.92 -12.16 2.52
C SER A 82 -7.59 -12.90 3.81
N GLU A 83 -7.97 -14.17 3.87
CA GLU A 83 -7.56 -15.11 4.94
C GLU A 83 -6.04 -15.30 5.01
N LYS A 84 -5.30 -14.80 4.02
CA LYS A 84 -3.85 -14.90 3.94
C LYS A 84 -3.13 -13.64 4.43
N PHE A 85 -3.86 -12.60 4.85
CA PHE A 85 -3.32 -11.35 5.34
C PHE A 85 -4.05 -10.91 6.61
N GLU A 86 -3.36 -10.96 7.73
CA GLU A 86 -3.92 -10.57 9.02
C GLU A 86 -3.31 -9.24 9.49
N VAL A 87 -4.17 -8.36 9.99
CA VAL A 87 -3.77 -7.08 10.60
C VAL A 87 -4.40 -6.98 11.99
N ASN A 88 -3.55 -7.05 13.01
CA ASN A 88 -3.95 -7.04 14.41
C ASN A 88 -4.14 -5.61 14.93
N GLY A 89 -5.32 -5.07 14.65
CA GLY A 89 -5.77 -3.78 15.18
C GLY A 89 -5.42 -2.56 14.32
N PHE A 90 -6.03 -1.44 14.68
CA PHE A 90 -5.96 -0.20 13.90
C PHE A 90 -4.56 0.44 13.90
N TRP A 91 -3.81 0.33 15.00
CA TRP A 91 -2.46 0.89 15.10
C TRP A 91 -1.47 0.18 14.17
N SER A 92 -1.50 -1.15 14.10
CA SER A 92 -0.68 -1.91 13.15
C SER A 92 -1.04 -1.53 11.71
N ALA A 93 -2.32 -1.34 11.41
CA ALA A 93 -2.76 -0.85 10.10
C ALA A 93 -2.19 0.54 9.77
N ILE A 94 -2.17 1.47 10.74
CA ILE A 94 -1.55 2.79 10.59
C ILE A 94 -0.08 2.69 10.25
N PHE A 95 0.70 2.00 11.07
CA PHE A 95 2.15 1.89 10.87
C PHE A 95 2.49 1.26 9.52
N ALA A 96 1.76 0.22 9.14
CA ALA A 96 1.97 -0.42 7.86
C ALA A 96 1.52 0.42 6.67
N SER A 97 0.42 1.17 6.77
CA SER A 97 0.01 2.05 5.69
C SER A 97 1.06 3.12 5.41
N ILE A 98 1.74 3.61 6.45
CA ILE A 98 2.86 4.57 6.35
C ILE A 98 4.04 3.90 5.66
N ILE A 99 4.49 2.73 6.16
CA ILE A 99 5.62 1.98 5.59
C ILE A 99 5.35 1.63 4.13
N ILE A 100 4.16 1.10 3.81
CA ILE A 100 3.79 0.74 2.44
C ILE A 100 3.83 1.97 1.54
N SER A 101 3.29 3.10 1.99
CA SER A 101 3.27 4.34 1.20
C SER A 101 4.68 4.87 0.94
N VAL A 102 5.54 4.88 1.96
CA VAL A 102 6.93 5.35 1.84
C VAL A 102 7.75 4.42 0.95
N VAL A 103 7.74 3.12 1.21
CA VAL A 103 8.50 2.13 0.44
C VAL A 103 8.04 2.10 -1.01
N THR A 104 6.72 2.12 -1.26
CA THR A 104 6.18 2.13 -2.63
C THR A 104 6.59 3.40 -3.36
N SER A 105 6.59 4.55 -2.68
CA SER A 105 7.02 5.83 -3.28
C SER A 105 8.50 5.80 -3.65
N VAL A 106 9.37 5.36 -2.75
CA VAL A 106 10.82 5.27 -2.97
C VAL A 106 11.13 4.29 -4.12
N LEU A 107 10.59 3.08 -4.07
CA LEU A 107 10.79 2.07 -5.13
C LEU A 107 10.25 2.55 -6.48
N SER A 108 9.10 3.22 -6.49
CA SER A 108 8.52 3.77 -7.71
C SER A 108 9.33 4.95 -8.27
N GLN A 109 10.10 5.67 -7.45
CA GLN A 109 11.01 6.72 -7.91
C GLN A 109 12.29 6.13 -8.49
N ILE A 110 12.86 5.12 -7.82
CA ILE A 110 14.05 4.41 -8.31
C ILE A 110 13.76 3.74 -9.66
N GLY A 111 12.64 3.03 -9.78
CA GLY A 111 12.22 2.41 -11.05
C GLY A 111 11.85 3.39 -12.16
N LYS A 112 11.75 4.70 -11.87
CA LYS A 112 11.55 5.78 -12.86
C LYS A 112 12.86 6.42 -13.33
N SER A 113 13.99 6.16 -12.68
CA SER A 113 15.32 6.69 -13.04
C SER A 113 16.04 5.74 -14.03
N PRO A 114 16.91 6.18 -14.96
CA PRO A 114 16.68 7.04 -16.11
C PRO A 114 17.10 6.33 -17.43
N ILE A 115 16.31 5.40 -17.98
CA ILE A 115 16.48 4.94 -19.38
C ILE A 115 15.80 5.93 -20.36
N LYS A 116 15.94 7.23 -20.10
CA LYS A 116 15.44 8.31 -20.98
C LYS A 116 16.55 9.30 -21.38
N ARG A 117 17.83 8.97 -21.12
CA ARG A 117 18.99 9.78 -21.53
C ARG A 117 19.73 9.28 -22.76
N LEU A 118 19.29 8.19 -23.39
CA LEU A 118 19.95 7.59 -24.56
C LEU A 118 19.15 7.73 -25.89
N ASN A 119 18.11 8.56 -25.91
CA ASN A 119 17.35 8.83 -27.15
C ASN A 119 16.87 10.29 -27.23
N SER A 120 17.79 11.21 -26.97
CA SER A 120 17.68 12.63 -27.35
C SER A 120 18.88 12.99 -28.22
#